data_AF-A0A414SX01-F1
#
_entry.id   AF-A0A414SX01-F1
#
_cell.length_a   1.000
_cell.length_b   1.000
_cell.length_c   1.000
_cell.angle_alpha   90.00
_cell.angle_beta   90.00
_cell.angle_gamma   90.00
#
_symmetry.space_group_name_H-M   'P 1'
#
loop_
_entity.id
_entity.type
_entity.pdbx_description
1 polymer ?
#
loop_
_entity_poly.entity_id
_entity_poly.type
_entity_poly.pdbx_seq_one_letter_code
_entity_poly.pdbx_strand_id
1 'polypeptide(L)'
;MSFSNEFLYDFKPVYEGILMAKDVKPERAVVEVIDEEQEGAGMFEPAGALEVLEQIGDDVNTLTIYTDRAAYFREFAETMYEKNGLVSLIVSKKRLGLAKKTVGCSSIFLFDFEWNSAFYEKQIALGKHYIPIHKRAWRTAENLDIAVPIGYNTVIVKRPKKKTGTPWQDRFEKAFYRS
;
A
#
# COMPACT_ATOMS: atom_id res chain seq x y z
N MET A 1 18.23 -7.52 3.74
CA MET A 1 18.28 -6.16 4.30
C MET A 1 16.94 -5.52 4.02
N SER A 2 16.32 -4.95 5.05
CA SER A 2 14.97 -4.40 5.00
C SER A 2 15.02 -2.89 5.24
N PHE A 3 14.00 -2.17 4.80
CA PHE A 3 13.98 -0.71 4.72
C PHE A 3 12.69 -0.17 5.34
N SER A 4 12.84 0.87 6.16
CA SER A 4 11.71 1.68 6.57
C SER A 4 11.11 2.42 5.37
N ASN A 5 9.80 2.63 5.39
CA ASN A 5 9.08 3.23 4.28
C ASN A 5 8.24 4.43 4.76
N GLU A 6 8.81 5.62 4.63
CA GLU A 6 8.16 6.88 5.00
C GLU A 6 6.89 7.19 4.19
N PHE A 7 6.74 6.56 3.02
CA PHE A 7 5.61 6.82 2.12
C PHE A 7 4.30 6.14 2.57
N LEU A 8 4.34 5.29 3.60
CA LEU A 8 3.16 4.61 4.13
C LEU A 8 2.24 5.54 4.97
N TYR A 9 2.79 6.65 5.47
CA TYR A 9 2.02 7.64 6.25
C TYR A 9 0.92 8.33 5.45
N ASP A 10 1.16 8.57 4.15
CA ASP A 10 0.22 9.19 3.21
C ASP A 10 0.22 8.37 1.92
N PHE A 11 -0.29 7.16 2.02
CA PHE A 11 -0.17 6.11 1.01
C PHE A 11 -1.21 6.20 -0.08
N LYS A 12 -2.43 6.68 0.20
CA LYS A 12 -3.50 6.84 -0.80
C LYS A 12 -3.02 7.49 -2.10
N PRO A 13 -2.35 8.65 -2.08
CA PRO A 13 -1.85 9.24 -3.32
C PRO A 13 -0.78 8.41 -4.03
N VAL A 14 0.01 7.64 -3.27
CA VAL A 14 1.01 6.73 -3.83
C VAL A 14 0.33 5.57 -4.56
N TYR A 15 -0.71 5.00 -3.95
CA TYR A 15 -1.55 3.97 -4.55
C TYR A 15 -2.18 4.45 -5.87
N GLU A 16 -2.85 5.60 -5.87
CA GLU A 16 -3.44 6.20 -7.08
C GLU A 16 -2.40 6.41 -8.19
N GLY A 17 -1.21 6.89 -7.82
CA GLY A 17 -0.13 7.09 -8.75
C GLY A 17 0.47 5.79 -9.31
N ILE A 18 0.50 4.71 -8.52
CA ILE A 18 0.86 3.36 -8.99
C ILE A 18 -0.16 2.87 -10.03
N LEU A 19 -1.46 3.01 -9.74
CA LEU A 19 -2.53 2.62 -10.68
C LEU A 19 -2.40 3.37 -12.01
N MET A 20 -2.22 4.69 -11.94
CA MET A 20 -2.03 5.54 -13.12
C MET A 20 -0.82 5.11 -13.94
N ALA A 21 0.32 4.86 -13.28
CA ALA A 21 1.55 4.45 -13.96
C ALA A 21 1.47 3.04 -14.59
N LYS A 22 0.54 2.21 -14.13
CA LYS A 22 0.23 0.90 -14.71
C LYS A 22 -0.93 0.90 -15.70
N ASP A 23 -1.53 2.07 -15.96
CA ASP A 23 -2.73 2.21 -16.79
C ASP A 23 -3.89 1.29 -16.33
N VAL A 24 -4.01 1.11 -15.01
CA VAL A 24 -5.10 0.33 -14.41
C VAL A 24 -6.10 1.29 -13.80
N LYS A 25 -7.36 1.18 -14.21
CA LYS A 25 -8.44 1.95 -13.60
C LYS A 25 -8.76 1.43 -12.19
N PRO A 26 -9.09 2.31 -11.23
CA PRO A 26 -9.45 1.89 -9.86
C PRO A 26 -10.51 0.79 -9.81
N GLU A 27 -11.54 0.87 -10.66
CA GLU A 27 -12.66 -0.09 -10.70
C GLU A 27 -12.24 -1.50 -11.11
N ARG A 28 -11.07 -1.64 -11.73
CA ARG A 28 -10.50 -2.92 -12.18
C ARG A 28 -9.37 -3.40 -11.28
N ALA A 29 -8.89 -2.57 -10.36
CA ALA A 29 -7.78 -2.91 -9.50
C ALA A 29 -8.22 -3.95 -8.46
N VAL A 30 -7.43 -5.01 -8.34
CA VAL A 30 -7.55 -6.01 -7.29
C VAL A 30 -6.38 -5.82 -6.35
N VAL A 31 -6.65 -5.67 -5.07
CA VAL A 31 -5.63 -5.52 -4.04
C VAL A 31 -5.44 -6.83 -3.30
N GLU A 32 -4.20 -7.25 -3.21
CA GLU A 32 -3.76 -8.33 -2.34
C GLU A 32 -2.73 -7.79 -1.36
N VAL A 33 -2.79 -8.21 -0.10
CA VAL A 33 -1.86 -7.80 0.94
C VAL A 33 -1.27 -9.03 1.61
N ILE A 34 0.05 -9.07 1.76
CA ILE A 34 0.75 -10.02 2.63
C ILE A 34 1.14 -9.24 3.89
N ASP A 35 0.57 -9.68 5.00
CA ASP A 35 0.69 -9.04 6.30
C ASP A 35 2.04 -9.33 6.97
N GLU A 36 2.55 -8.41 7.78
CA GLU A 36 3.69 -8.68 8.68
C GLU A 36 3.17 -9.10 10.06
N GLU A 37 3.44 -10.33 10.44
CA GLU A 37 2.92 -10.94 11.67
C GLU A 37 3.93 -10.91 12.82
N GLN A 38 5.22 -10.72 12.52
CA GLN A 38 6.27 -10.73 13.52
C GLN A 38 6.20 -9.46 14.36
N GLU A 39 6.01 -9.66 15.67
CA GLU A 39 6.04 -8.56 16.64
C GLU A 39 7.39 -7.84 16.60
N GLY A 40 7.35 -6.50 16.60
CA GLY A 40 8.52 -5.64 16.68
C GLY A 40 9.24 -5.34 15.36
N ALA A 41 9.00 -6.09 14.28
CA ALA A 41 9.67 -5.87 12.99
C ALA A 41 9.39 -4.47 12.39
N GLY A 42 8.19 -3.93 12.64
CA GLY A 42 7.74 -2.62 12.18
C GLY A 42 7.53 -1.60 13.30
N MET A 43 8.15 -1.76 14.47
CA MET A 43 7.89 -0.90 15.64
C MET A 43 8.15 0.60 15.39
N PHE A 44 9.00 0.91 14.41
CA PHE A 44 9.35 2.29 14.03
C PHE A 44 8.74 2.71 12.69
N GLU A 45 7.87 1.87 12.10
CA GLU A 45 7.21 2.24 10.87
C GLU A 45 6.07 3.22 11.10
N PRO A 46 5.86 4.15 10.15
CA PRO A 46 4.78 5.11 10.26
C PRO A 46 3.39 4.47 10.10
N ALA A 47 3.30 3.32 9.42
CA ALA A 47 2.05 2.59 9.18
C ALA A 47 2.35 1.13 8.81
N GLY A 48 1.48 0.21 9.22
CA GLY A 48 1.50 -1.20 8.82
C GLY A 48 0.47 -1.49 7.73
N ALA A 49 0.21 -2.79 7.52
CA ALA A 49 -0.75 -3.25 6.52
C ALA A 49 -2.18 -2.74 6.76
N LEU A 50 -2.63 -2.72 8.02
CA LEU A 50 -3.98 -2.28 8.38
C LEU A 50 -4.17 -0.78 8.13
N GLU A 51 -3.25 0.06 8.60
CA GLU A 51 -3.32 1.51 8.45
C GLU A 51 -3.23 1.93 6.97
N VAL A 52 -2.47 1.20 6.16
CA VAL A 52 -2.46 1.41 4.70
C VAL A 52 -3.80 1.03 4.08
N LEU A 53 -4.40 -0.09 4.49
CA LEU A 53 -5.72 -0.51 4.01
C LEU A 53 -6.83 0.47 4.39
N GLU A 54 -6.78 1.06 5.59
CA GLU A 54 -7.71 2.12 6.02
C GLU A 54 -7.64 3.37 5.13
N GLN A 55 -6.45 3.71 4.61
CA GLN A 55 -6.28 4.86 3.72
C GLN A 55 -6.86 4.64 2.32
N ILE A 56 -6.80 3.40 1.80
CA ILE A 56 -7.20 3.09 0.42
C ILE A 56 -8.55 2.35 0.32
N GLY A 57 -9.11 1.88 1.43
CA GLY A 57 -10.25 0.96 1.45
C GLY A 57 -11.50 1.47 0.71
N ASP A 58 -11.68 2.79 0.63
CA ASP A 58 -12.78 3.41 -0.13
C ASP A 58 -12.62 3.30 -1.65
N ASP A 59 -11.40 3.10 -2.15
CA ASP A 59 -11.09 3.03 -3.58
C ASP A 59 -10.83 1.59 -4.05
N VAL A 60 -10.82 0.63 -3.13
CA VAL A 60 -10.56 -0.79 -3.40
C VAL A 60 -11.86 -1.51 -3.71
N ASN A 61 -11.91 -2.25 -4.83
CA ASN A 61 -13.08 -3.02 -5.25
C ASN A 61 -13.01 -4.50 -4.85
N THR A 62 -11.81 -5.03 -4.70
CA THR A 62 -11.59 -6.43 -4.31
C THR A 62 -10.32 -6.49 -3.48
N LEU A 63 -10.44 -7.09 -2.29
CA LEU A 63 -9.33 -7.20 -1.34
C LEU A 63 -9.14 -8.65 -0.89
N THR A 64 -7.91 -9.14 -0.96
CA THR A 64 -7.49 -10.38 -0.28
C THR A 64 -6.35 -10.07 0.69
N ILE A 65 -6.48 -10.51 1.94
CA ILE A 65 -5.47 -10.34 2.98
C ILE A 65 -4.90 -11.71 3.34
N TYR A 66 -3.61 -11.91 3.11
CA TYR A 66 -2.86 -13.10 3.48
C TYR A 66 -2.24 -12.91 4.86
N THR A 67 -2.85 -13.56 5.85
CA THR A 67 -2.48 -13.46 7.27
C THR A 67 -2.97 -14.69 8.05
N ASP A 68 -2.19 -15.12 9.03
CA ASP A 68 -2.53 -16.12 10.03
C ASP A 68 -3.13 -15.48 11.30
N ARG A 69 -3.17 -14.13 11.40
CA ARG A 69 -3.84 -13.37 12.48
C ARG A 69 -5.16 -12.75 12.03
N ALA A 70 -6.06 -13.56 11.45
CA ALA A 70 -7.31 -13.10 10.83
C ALA A 70 -8.18 -12.16 11.70
N ALA A 71 -8.18 -12.35 13.04
CA ALA A 71 -8.93 -11.49 13.96
C ALA A 71 -8.48 -10.01 13.91
N TYR A 72 -7.21 -9.75 13.59
CA TYR A 72 -6.64 -8.40 13.53
C TYR A 72 -7.27 -7.53 12.43
N PHE A 73 -7.70 -8.13 11.31
CA PHE A 73 -8.32 -7.41 10.18
C PHE A 73 -9.84 -7.47 10.15
N ARG A 74 -10.45 -8.13 11.15
CA ARG A 74 -11.88 -8.42 11.12
C ARG A 74 -12.73 -7.16 11.16
N GLU A 75 -12.43 -6.27 12.09
CA GLU A 75 -13.15 -5.00 12.26
C GLU A 75 -13.09 -4.14 11.01
N PHE A 76 -11.91 -4.05 10.38
CA PHE A 76 -11.74 -3.37 9.10
C PHE A 76 -12.63 -3.98 8.00
N ALA A 77 -12.61 -5.31 7.85
CA ALA A 77 -13.39 -5.99 6.83
C ALA A 77 -14.90 -5.79 7.00
N GLU A 78 -15.40 -5.87 8.24
CA GLU A 78 -16.80 -5.62 8.59
C GLU A 78 -17.18 -4.16 8.31
N THR A 79 -16.35 -3.21 8.75
CA THR A 79 -16.56 -1.78 8.53
C THR A 79 -16.61 -1.42 7.05
N MET A 80 -15.69 -1.95 6.23
CA MET A 80 -15.69 -1.67 4.79
C MET A 80 -16.90 -2.30 4.09
N TYR A 81 -17.27 -3.52 4.46
CA TYR A 81 -18.48 -4.15 3.92
C TYR A 81 -19.73 -3.31 4.21
N GLU A 82 -19.90 -2.81 5.44
CA GLU A 82 -21.02 -1.95 5.81
C GLU A 82 -20.99 -0.58 5.11
N LYS A 83 -19.81 0.03 5.00
CA LYS A 83 -19.63 1.38 4.47
C LYS A 83 -19.80 1.45 2.95
N ASN A 84 -19.19 0.52 2.21
CA ASN A 84 -19.09 0.60 0.76
C ASN A 84 -19.31 -0.76 0.03
N GLY A 85 -19.63 -1.82 0.76
CA GLY A 85 -19.89 -3.15 0.19
C GLY A 85 -18.64 -3.92 -0.20
N LEU A 86 -17.43 -3.47 0.18
CA LEU A 86 -16.19 -4.18 -0.12
C LEU A 86 -16.16 -5.56 0.55
N VAL A 87 -16.13 -6.60 -0.28
CA VAL A 87 -15.96 -7.98 0.19
C VAL A 87 -14.47 -8.27 0.33
N SER A 88 -14.01 -8.31 1.58
CA SER A 88 -12.62 -8.63 1.93
C SER A 88 -12.46 -10.13 2.22
N LEU A 89 -11.54 -10.78 1.51
CA LEU A 89 -11.19 -12.18 1.75
C LEU A 89 -9.95 -12.28 2.65
N ILE A 90 -10.12 -12.77 3.88
CA ILE A 90 -9.00 -13.02 4.81
C ILE A 90 -8.62 -14.50 4.75
N VAL A 91 -7.36 -14.80 4.41
CA VAL A 91 -6.87 -16.16 4.18
C VAL A 91 -5.50 -16.39 4.80
N SER A 92 -5.24 -17.62 5.25
CA SER A 92 -3.90 -18.01 5.72
C SER A 92 -2.83 -17.83 4.63
N LYS A 93 -1.64 -17.37 5.03
CA LYS A 93 -0.48 -17.20 4.14
C LYS A 93 -0.07 -18.48 3.41
N LYS A 94 -0.37 -19.64 3.99
CA LYS A 94 -0.13 -20.96 3.37
C LYS A 94 -0.80 -21.09 1.99
N ARG A 95 -1.82 -20.28 1.69
CA ARG A 95 -2.53 -20.27 0.40
C ARG A 95 -1.85 -19.44 -0.69
N LEU A 96 -0.90 -18.57 -0.36
CA LEU A 96 -0.25 -17.66 -1.31
C LEU A 96 0.44 -18.43 -2.46
N GLY A 97 1.04 -19.58 -2.18
CA GLY A 97 1.71 -20.43 -3.17
C GLY A 97 0.80 -21.35 -4.00
N LEU A 98 -0.51 -21.39 -3.70
CA LEU A 98 -1.49 -22.25 -4.38
C LEU A 98 -2.24 -21.53 -5.49
N ALA A 99 -2.07 -20.20 -5.60
CA ALA A 99 -2.68 -19.40 -6.66
C ALA A 99 -2.15 -19.82 -8.04
N LYS A 100 -3.07 -20.16 -8.94
CA LYS A 100 -2.76 -20.47 -10.34
C LYS A 100 -2.83 -19.20 -11.18
N LYS A 101 -2.15 -19.20 -12.33
CA LYS A 101 -2.28 -18.13 -13.33
C LYS A 101 -3.73 -18.10 -13.82
N THR A 102 -4.42 -17.02 -13.52
CA THR A 102 -5.77 -16.73 -14.00
C THR A 102 -5.71 -15.58 -14.99
N VAL A 103 -6.73 -15.47 -15.83
CA VAL A 103 -6.89 -14.30 -16.72
C VAL A 103 -7.08 -13.07 -15.83
N GLY A 104 -6.34 -11.98 -16.10
CA GLY A 104 -6.46 -10.71 -15.38
C GLY A 104 -5.43 -10.45 -14.27
N CYS A 105 -4.37 -11.26 -14.13
CA CYS A 105 -3.33 -11.01 -13.11
C CYS A 105 -2.64 -9.63 -13.22
N SER A 106 -2.65 -8.99 -14.39
CA SER A 106 -2.08 -7.65 -14.58
C SER A 106 -2.84 -6.54 -13.85
N SER A 107 -4.07 -6.78 -13.39
CA SER A 107 -4.83 -5.82 -12.57
C SER A 107 -4.64 -6.04 -11.07
N ILE A 108 -3.83 -7.04 -10.67
CA ILE A 108 -3.60 -7.40 -9.28
C ILE A 108 -2.35 -6.68 -8.76
N PHE A 109 -2.53 -5.90 -7.71
CA PHE A 109 -1.47 -5.22 -6.96
C PHE A 109 -1.28 -5.96 -5.63
N LEU A 110 -0.11 -6.58 -5.48
CA LEU A 110 0.23 -7.39 -4.32
C LEU A 110 1.23 -6.61 -3.44
N PHE A 111 0.76 -6.05 -2.34
CA PHE A 111 1.58 -5.35 -1.36
C PHE A 111 2.14 -6.35 -0.36
N ASP A 112 3.46 -6.41 -0.26
CA ASP A 112 4.17 -7.33 0.64
C ASP A 112 4.82 -6.54 1.77
N PHE A 113 4.18 -6.58 2.95
CA PHE A 113 4.64 -5.92 4.16
C PHE A 113 5.64 -6.74 4.96
N GLU A 114 5.97 -7.97 4.54
CA GLU A 114 6.94 -8.76 5.30
C GLU A 114 8.34 -8.14 5.22
N TRP A 115 9.03 -8.11 6.35
CA TRP A 115 10.36 -7.53 6.48
C TRP A 115 11.44 -8.50 6.03
N ASN A 116 11.36 -9.72 6.54
CA ASN A 116 12.50 -10.66 6.55
C ASN A 116 12.28 -11.91 5.70
N SER A 117 11.13 -12.05 5.05
CA SER A 117 10.88 -13.19 4.17
C SER A 117 11.47 -13.00 2.77
N ALA A 118 11.63 -14.10 2.06
CA ALA A 118 12.10 -14.08 0.67
C ALA A 118 11.09 -13.35 -0.24
N PHE A 119 11.55 -12.93 -1.42
CA PHE A 119 10.65 -12.42 -2.45
C PHE A 119 9.72 -13.52 -2.97
N TYR A 120 8.45 -13.19 -3.17
CA TYR A 120 7.49 -14.10 -3.75
C TYR A 120 7.57 -14.11 -5.28
N GLU A 121 8.70 -14.58 -5.84
CA GLU A 121 8.99 -14.54 -7.28
C GLU A 121 7.90 -15.21 -8.14
N LYS A 122 7.26 -16.26 -7.62
CA LYS A 122 6.14 -16.92 -8.28
C LYS A 122 5.00 -15.93 -8.58
N GLN A 123 4.71 -14.99 -7.68
CA GLN A 123 3.65 -13.98 -7.88
C GLN A 123 4.02 -13.01 -9.00
N ILE A 124 5.30 -12.65 -9.11
CA ILE A 124 5.83 -11.85 -10.23
C ILE A 124 5.65 -12.61 -11.55
N ALA A 125 6.01 -13.91 -11.58
CA ALA A 125 5.88 -14.76 -12.75
C ALA A 125 4.43 -14.99 -13.20
N LEU A 126 3.46 -14.88 -12.28
CA LEU A 126 2.02 -14.89 -12.60
C LEU A 126 1.56 -13.60 -13.31
N GLY A 127 2.39 -12.55 -13.33
CA GLY A 127 2.09 -11.27 -13.95
C GLY A 127 1.45 -10.24 -13.01
N LYS A 128 1.47 -10.50 -11.69
CA LYS A 128 1.00 -9.54 -10.68
C LYS A 128 1.96 -8.36 -10.55
N HIS A 129 1.43 -7.20 -10.21
CA HIS A 129 2.22 -6.07 -9.75
C HIS A 129 2.61 -6.29 -8.29
N TYR A 130 3.69 -7.06 -8.08
CA TYR A 130 4.22 -7.33 -6.75
C TYR A 130 5.06 -6.14 -6.25
N ILE A 131 4.71 -5.62 -5.08
CA ILE A 131 5.31 -4.43 -4.49
C ILE A 131 5.90 -4.79 -3.11
N PRO A 132 7.22 -4.98 -3.01
CA PRO A 132 7.89 -5.25 -1.74
C PRO A 132 8.02 -3.96 -0.93
N ILE A 133 7.19 -3.80 0.11
CA ILE A 133 7.11 -2.57 0.88
C ILE A 133 8.42 -2.28 1.63
N HIS A 134 8.97 -3.30 2.31
CA HIS A 134 10.17 -3.15 3.15
C HIS A 134 11.39 -3.89 2.60
N LYS A 135 11.23 -4.78 1.60
CA LYS A 135 12.36 -5.58 1.09
C LYS A 135 13.21 -4.85 0.06
N ARG A 136 12.75 -3.69 -0.43
CA ARG A 136 13.49 -2.81 -1.34
C ARG A 136 13.27 -1.35 -0.93
N ALA A 137 14.32 -0.54 -1.04
CA ALA A 137 14.24 0.88 -0.75
C ALA A 137 13.37 1.60 -1.78
N TRP A 138 12.39 2.34 -1.28
CA TRP A 138 11.66 3.34 -2.04
C TRP A 138 12.44 4.64 -1.93
N ARG A 139 12.51 5.43 -3.01
CA ARG A 139 13.35 6.64 -3.03
C ARG A 139 12.58 7.82 -3.56
N THR A 140 12.84 8.97 -2.98
CA THR A 140 12.47 10.24 -3.59
C THR A 140 13.42 10.51 -4.77
N ALA A 141 12.86 10.62 -5.98
CA ALA A 141 13.54 11.01 -7.20
C ALA A 141 13.69 12.55 -7.29
N GLU A 142 14.42 13.04 -8.29
CA GLU A 142 14.85 14.45 -8.39
C GLU A 142 13.72 15.48 -8.28
N ASN A 143 12.51 15.16 -8.75
CA ASN A 143 11.34 16.06 -8.72
C ASN A 143 10.39 15.84 -7.53
N LEU A 144 10.87 15.22 -6.44
CA LEU A 144 10.06 14.74 -5.32
C LEU A 144 9.08 13.61 -5.67
N ASP A 145 9.19 13.07 -6.88
CA ASP A 145 8.48 11.87 -7.30
C ASP A 145 9.00 10.65 -6.53
N ILE A 146 8.21 9.59 -6.45
CA ILE A 146 8.53 8.40 -5.68
C ILE A 146 8.92 7.28 -6.64
N ALA A 147 10.13 6.77 -6.48
CA ALA A 147 10.61 5.58 -7.17
C ALA A 147 10.13 4.33 -6.41
N VAL A 148 9.06 3.71 -6.92
CA VAL A 148 8.39 2.55 -6.34
C VAL A 148 8.87 1.26 -7.00
N PRO A 149 9.51 0.33 -6.25
CA PRO A 149 9.84 -1.00 -6.76
C PRO A 149 8.58 -1.83 -7.04
N ILE A 150 8.44 -2.35 -8.27
CA ILE A 150 7.34 -3.24 -8.68
C ILE A 150 7.90 -4.42 -9.47
N GLY A 151 7.92 -5.60 -8.86
CA GLY A 151 8.52 -6.81 -9.40
C GLY A 151 10.02 -6.61 -9.64
N TYR A 152 10.47 -6.78 -10.88
CA TYR A 152 11.86 -6.51 -11.29
C TYR A 152 12.07 -5.06 -11.78
N ASN A 153 11.01 -4.26 -11.87
CA ASN A 153 11.06 -2.89 -12.37
C ASN A 153 10.94 -1.87 -11.25
N THR A 154 11.25 -0.61 -11.57
CA THR A 154 10.96 0.55 -10.72
C THR A 154 10.04 1.48 -11.50
N VAL A 155 8.97 1.94 -10.86
CA VAL A 155 7.99 2.87 -11.43
C VAL A 155 8.11 4.22 -10.76
N ILE A 156 8.07 5.29 -11.54
CA ILE A 156 8.07 6.65 -11.01
C ILE A 156 6.63 7.09 -10.81
N VAL A 157 6.27 7.29 -9.56
CA VAL A 157 4.96 7.77 -9.14
C VAL A 157 5.06 9.25 -8.84
N LYS A 158 4.27 10.06 -9.53
CA LYS A 158 4.24 11.49 -9.25
C LYS A 158 3.66 11.75 -7.87
N ARG A 159 4.37 12.49 -7.05
CA ARG A 159 3.80 12.94 -5.78
C ARG A 159 2.68 13.94 -6.10
N PRO A 160 1.49 13.83 -5.50
CA PRO A 160 0.52 14.89 -5.63
C PRO A 160 1.15 16.15 -5.06
N LYS A 161 1.16 17.21 -5.87
CA LYS A 161 1.48 18.53 -5.34
C LYS A 161 0.45 18.81 -4.27
N LYS A 162 0.88 18.94 -3.00
CA LYS A 162 0.05 19.53 -1.95
C LYS A 162 -0.55 20.78 -2.58
N LYS A 163 -1.88 20.86 -2.71
CA LYS A 163 -2.50 22.14 -3.03
C LYS A 163 -2.04 23.04 -1.91
N THR A 164 -1.17 23.99 -2.21
CA THR A 164 -0.90 25.14 -1.36
C THR A 164 -2.22 25.91 -1.32
N GLY A 165 -3.16 25.45 -0.50
CA GLY A 165 -4.09 26.36 0.13
C GLY A 165 -3.23 27.44 0.77
N THR A 166 -3.59 28.69 0.54
CA THR A 166 -2.97 29.88 1.14
C THR A 166 -2.45 29.56 2.54
N PRO A 167 -1.22 29.99 2.90
CA PRO A 167 -0.60 29.60 4.16
C PRO A 167 -1.61 29.83 5.27
N TRP A 168 -1.92 28.78 6.00
CA TRP A 168 -2.70 28.89 7.22
C TRP A 168 -1.84 29.74 8.15
N GLN A 169 -2.08 31.06 8.16
CA GLN A 169 -1.42 31.96 9.09
C GLN A 169 -1.78 31.45 10.48
N ASP A 170 -0.81 30.80 11.11
CA ASP A 170 -0.95 30.29 12.44
C ASP A 170 -1.32 31.47 13.35
N ARG A 171 -2.34 31.30 14.19
CA ARG A 171 -2.80 32.39 15.09
C ARG A 171 -1.65 32.85 16.00
N PHE A 172 -0.66 32.00 16.20
CA PHE A 172 0.57 32.30 16.92
C PHE A 172 1.52 33.25 16.16
N GLU A 173 1.67 33.14 14.85
CA GLU A 173 2.55 34.04 14.07
C GLU A 173 2.01 35.48 14.04
N LYS A 174 0.69 35.67 14.01
CA LYS A 174 0.06 36.99 14.08
C LYS A 174 0.34 37.75 15.38
N ALA A 175 0.67 37.05 16.46
CA ALA A 175 1.00 37.66 17.73
C ALA A 175 2.46 38.15 17.80
N PHE A 176 3.38 37.53 17.04
CA PHE A 176 4.81 37.86 17.09
C PHE A 176 5.20 39.06 16.21
N TYR A 177 4.53 39.28 15.09
CA TYR A 177 4.89 40.35 14.14
C TYR A 177 4.06 41.63 14.31
N ARG A 178 3.43 41.84 15.47
CA ARG A 178 2.64 43.05 15.79
C ARG A 178 3.30 43.96 16.85
N SER A 179 4.60 43.80 17.10
CA SER A 179 5.38 44.72 17.94
C SER A 179 6.22 45.68 17.10
#